data_AF-A0A3Q7EW35-F1
#
_entry.id   AF-A0A3Q7EW35-F1
#
_cell.length_a   1.000
_cell.length_b   1.000
_cell.length_c   1.000
_cell.angle_alpha   90.00
_cell.angle_beta   90.00
_cell.angle_gamma   90.00
#
_symmetry.space_group_name_H-M   'P 1'
#
loop_
_entity.id
_entity.type
_entity.pdbx_description
1 polymer ?
#
loop_
_entity_poly.entity_id
_entity_poly.type
_entity_poly.pdbx_seq_one_letter_code
_entity_poly.pdbx_strand_id
1 'polypeptide(L)'
;IAHDQWKIILEHTDPKTSFEEWARPGQFSRTIAKGPDTTTWIWNLHVDAHNFDSHTSYLEELSQKVFSAHFGQLSTIFLWLSTMYFHGARFSNYEVLISDPTHIGPSVWRASGITSELQLNCTTIGSLVFADLMLFAGWFHYHKAAPKLALFQDVESMLNHHLTGLLGLGSLSWAGHHFCRGSNPIFTLNRSKYADFLTFREGLDPVIGGLWLTDIAHQHLDITILFLIANQGHKGLYEILTTSWHSTDCGTQLSLFTHHMWIGEFLIVCVPAHAAIFIV
;
A
#
# COMPACT_ATOMS: atom_id res chain seq x y z
N ILE A 1 -26.71 -4.24 -28.29
CA ILE A 1 -26.23 -3.49 -27.10
C ILE A 1 -24.76 -3.25 -27.36
N ALA A 2 -24.41 -2.04 -27.77
CA ALA A 2 -23.03 -1.71 -28.11
C ALA A 2 -22.19 -1.79 -26.84
N HIS A 3 -21.14 -2.61 -26.84
CA HIS A 3 -20.11 -2.56 -25.81
C HIS A 3 -19.38 -1.23 -25.99
N ASP A 4 -19.66 -0.24 -25.14
CA ASP A 4 -18.76 0.89 -24.98
C ASP A 4 -17.41 0.33 -24.57
N GLN A 5 -16.44 0.42 -25.48
CA GLN A 5 -15.08 0.01 -25.19
C GLN A 5 -14.49 1.03 -24.21
N TRP A 6 -14.04 0.55 -23.05
CA TRP A 6 -13.27 1.34 -22.10
C TRP A 6 -12.11 2.01 -22.86
N LYS A 7 -11.98 3.33 -22.74
CA LYS A 7 -10.97 4.09 -23.48
C LYS A 7 -10.19 4.97 -22.51
N ILE A 8 -8.89 4.72 -22.45
CA ILE A 8 -7.95 5.58 -21.71
C ILE A 8 -7.78 6.87 -22.52
N ILE A 9 -8.19 8.00 -21.94
CA ILE A 9 -8.03 9.33 -22.55
C ILE A 9 -7.02 10.11 -21.71
N LEU A 10 -5.86 10.36 -22.30
CA LEU A 10 -4.78 11.14 -21.71
C LEU A 10 -4.59 12.41 -22.52
N GLU A 11 -4.28 13.51 -21.84
CA GLU A 11 -3.78 14.69 -22.51
C GLU A 11 -2.26 14.62 -22.62
N HIS A 12 -1.75 14.69 -23.84
CA HIS A 12 -0.32 14.92 -24.06
C HIS A 12 -0.08 16.43 -23.97
N THR A 13 0.47 16.86 -22.84
CA THR A 13 0.88 18.25 -22.65
C THR A 13 2.36 18.41 -22.99
N ASP A 14 2.71 19.49 -23.68
CA ASP A 14 4.12 19.86 -23.81
C ASP A 14 4.62 20.32 -22.43
N PRO A 15 5.62 19.66 -21.84
CA PRO A 15 5.98 19.92 -20.46
C PRO A 15 6.63 21.29 -20.32
N LYS A 16 6.21 22.07 -19.33
CA LYS A 16 7.09 23.03 -18.66
C LYS A 16 7.45 22.50 -17.28
N THR A 17 8.17 21.38 -17.21
CA THR A 17 8.86 21.01 -15.97
C THR A 17 9.97 22.04 -15.75
N SER A 18 9.76 22.96 -14.82
CA SER A 18 10.63 24.10 -14.55
C SER A 18 10.75 24.33 -13.05
N PHE A 19 11.91 24.79 -12.60
CA PHE A 19 12.13 25.24 -11.22
C PHE A 19 11.63 26.67 -10.95
N GLU A 20 11.12 27.37 -11.96
CA GLU A 20 10.64 28.75 -11.83
C GLU A 20 9.57 28.91 -10.73
N GLU A 21 8.61 27.98 -10.68
CA GLU A 21 7.55 27.99 -9.67
C GLU A 21 8.05 27.70 -8.25
N TRP A 22 9.18 27.00 -8.11
CA TRP A 22 9.79 26.72 -6.80
C TRP A 22 10.40 27.98 -6.18
N ALA A 23 10.86 28.91 -7.02
CA ALA A 23 11.36 30.21 -6.59
C ALA A 23 10.23 31.18 -6.16
N ARG A 24 8.96 30.78 -6.32
CA ARG A 24 7.77 31.60 -6.03
C ARG A 24 6.85 30.86 -5.04
N PRO A 25 7.21 30.77 -3.75
CA PRO A 25 6.39 30.04 -2.79
C PRO A 25 4.98 30.64 -2.70
N GLY A 26 3.97 29.77 -2.72
CA GLY A 26 2.57 30.17 -2.69
C GLY A 26 1.98 30.56 -4.04
N GLN A 27 2.69 30.31 -5.16
CA GLN A 27 2.19 30.56 -6.53
C GLN A 27 0.80 29.97 -6.80
N PHE A 28 0.47 28.86 -6.13
CA PHE A 28 -0.81 28.16 -6.24
C PHE A 28 -2.00 28.97 -5.70
N SER A 29 -1.78 30.05 -4.95
CA SER A 29 -2.81 30.91 -4.40
C SER A 29 -2.55 32.38 -4.77
N ARG A 30 -3.52 33.04 -5.39
CA ARG A 30 -3.41 34.47 -5.75
C ARG A 30 -3.20 35.38 -4.54
N THR A 31 -3.65 34.95 -3.36
CA THR A 31 -3.49 35.70 -2.11
C THR A 31 -2.08 35.56 -1.57
N ILE A 32 -1.55 34.34 -1.53
CA ILE A 32 -0.22 34.02 -0.97
C ILE A 32 0.90 34.42 -1.96
N ALA A 33 0.66 34.31 -3.26
CA ALA A 33 1.65 34.65 -4.29
C ALA A 33 2.12 36.12 -4.29
N LYS A 34 1.45 37.02 -3.56
CA LYS A 34 1.87 38.42 -3.40
C LYS A 34 3.12 38.59 -2.52
N GLY A 35 3.46 37.57 -1.75
CA GLY A 35 4.62 37.57 -0.87
C GLY A 35 4.29 37.85 0.60
N PRO A 36 5.27 37.71 1.49
CA PRO A 36 5.08 37.76 2.94
C PRO A 36 5.01 39.19 3.48
N ASP A 37 3.80 39.68 3.74
CA ASP A 37 3.60 40.94 4.48
C ASP A 37 3.65 40.74 6.01
N THR A 38 3.32 39.53 6.49
CA THR A 38 3.34 39.15 7.92
C THR A 38 3.81 37.71 8.08
N THR A 39 4.21 37.31 9.30
CA THR A 39 4.59 35.92 9.60
C THR A 39 3.43 34.93 9.43
N THR A 40 2.17 35.40 9.49
CA THR A 40 0.98 34.61 9.16
C THR A 40 1.02 34.03 7.75
N TRP A 41 1.67 34.74 6.82
CA TRP A 41 1.86 34.25 5.46
C TRP A 41 2.57 32.88 5.42
N ILE A 42 3.56 32.67 6.28
CA ILE A 42 4.30 31.40 6.36
C ILE A 42 3.36 30.27 6.77
N TRP A 43 2.46 30.51 7.73
CA TRP A 43 1.51 29.51 8.18
C TRP A 43 0.46 29.20 7.09
N ASN A 44 -0.09 30.24 6.45
CA ASN A 44 -1.04 30.05 5.35
C ASN A 44 -0.42 29.30 4.17
N LEU A 45 0.86 29.55 3.86
CA LEU A 45 1.59 28.80 2.84
C LEU A 45 1.57 27.28 3.10
N HIS A 46 1.76 26.86 4.36
CA HIS A 46 1.77 25.43 4.71
C HIS A 46 0.36 24.83 4.80
N VAL A 47 -0.59 25.56 5.38
CA VAL A 47 -1.98 25.11 5.54
C VAL A 47 -2.65 24.90 4.18
N ASP A 48 -2.43 25.82 3.24
CA ASP A 48 -3.08 25.76 1.93
C ASP A 48 -2.33 24.90 0.91
N ALA A 49 -1.13 24.39 1.23
CA ALA A 49 -0.30 23.66 0.27
C ALA A 49 -1.00 22.43 -0.35
N HIS A 50 -1.78 21.69 0.45
CA HIS A 50 -2.53 20.52 0.00
C HIS A 50 -4.05 20.77 -0.08
N ASN A 51 -4.49 22.01 0.12
CA ASN A 51 -5.88 22.41 -0.05
C ASN A 51 -6.17 22.65 -1.55
N PHE A 52 -6.13 21.59 -2.36
CA PHE A 52 -6.13 21.72 -3.82
C PHE A 52 -7.41 22.37 -4.38
N ASP A 53 -8.56 22.22 -3.72
CA ASP A 53 -9.81 22.88 -4.09
C ASP A 53 -9.72 24.41 -4.02
N SER A 54 -8.86 24.94 -3.15
CA SER A 54 -8.61 26.40 -3.06
C SER A 54 -7.72 26.92 -4.19
N HIS A 55 -6.99 26.05 -4.89
CA HIS A 55 -6.06 26.44 -5.95
C HIS A 55 -6.75 26.60 -7.30
N THR A 56 -7.76 25.77 -7.56
CA THR A 56 -8.42 25.67 -8.88
C THR A 56 -9.88 25.24 -8.73
N SER A 57 -10.75 25.76 -9.59
CA SER A 57 -12.17 25.35 -9.66
C SER A 57 -12.41 24.17 -10.61
N TYR A 58 -11.36 23.67 -11.27
CA TYR A 58 -11.48 22.61 -12.27
C TYR A 58 -11.21 21.23 -11.65
N LEU A 59 -12.26 20.39 -11.60
CA LEU A 59 -12.18 19.03 -11.02
C LEU A 59 -11.17 18.12 -11.73
N GLU A 60 -10.92 18.33 -13.02
CA GLU A 60 -9.89 17.58 -13.76
C GLU A 60 -8.49 17.85 -13.22
N GLU A 61 -8.11 19.12 -13.06
CA GLU A 61 -6.80 19.51 -12.53
C GLU A 61 -6.65 19.07 -11.07
N LEU A 62 -7.72 19.20 -10.28
CA LEU A 62 -7.79 18.70 -8.91
C LEU A 62 -7.49 17.19 -8.85
N SER A 63 -8.20 16.41 -9.66
CA SER A 63 -8.05 14.94 -9.71
C SER A 63 -6.64 14.53 -10.13
N GLN A 64 -6.03 15.24 -11.07
CA GLN A 64 -4.64 15.02 -11.50
C GLN A 64 -3.64 15.32 -10.39
N LYS A 65 -3.83 16.41 -9.63
CA LYS A 65 -3.00 16.74 -8.45
C LYS A 65 -3.10 15.65 -7.39
N VAL A 66 -4.32 15.21 -7.06
CA VAL A 66 -4.56 14.12 -6.10
C VAL A 66 -3.91 12.82 -6.57
N PHE A 67 -4.08 12.45 -7.84
CA PHE A 67 -3.51 11.24 -8.42
C PHE A 67 -1.98 11.23 -8.37
N SER A 68 -1.34 12.35 -8.71
CA SER A 68 0.12 12.50 -8.60
C SER A 68 0.60 12.46 -7.14
N ALA A 69 -0.13 13.12 -6.23
CA ALA A 69 0.20 13.11 -4.80
C ALA A 69 0.15 11.70 -4.19
N HIS A 70 -0.78 10.85 -4.62
CA HIS A 70 -0.82 9.45 -4.20
C HIS A 70 0.46 8.69 -4.56
N PHE A 71 1.02 8.92 -5.75
CA PHE A 71 2.31 8.33 -6.13
C PHE A 71 3.47 8.86 -5.28
N GLY A 72 3.48 10.14 -4.93
CA GLY A 72 4.45 10.72 -3.99
C GLY A 72 4.37 10.08 -2.60
N GLN A 73 3.15 9.86 -2.10
CA GLN A 73 2.93 9.14 -0.84
C GLN A 73 3.40 7.69 -0.92
N LEU A 74 3.10 6.96 -2.00
CA LEU A 74 3.57 5.59 -2.22
C LEU A 74 5.10 5.53 -2.29
N SER A 75 5.74 6.48 -2.97
CA SER A 75 7.22 6.58 -3.01
C SER A 75 7.80 6.73 -1.61
N THR A 76 7.22 7.61 -0.79
CA THR A 76 7.62 7.81 0.61
C THR A 76 7.46 6.53 1.44
N ILE A 77 6.36 5.79 1.25
CA ILE A 77 6.14 4.49 1.92
C ILE A 77 7.22 3.48 1.51
N PHE A 78 7.58 3.40 0.22
CA PHE A 78 8.64 2.50 -0.24
C PHE A 78 10.04 2.90 0.26
N LEU A 79 10.33 4.20 0.38
CA LEU A 79 11.57 4.68 1.01
C LEU A 79 11.63 4.31 2.49
N TRP A 80 10.51 4.47 3.20
CA TRP A 80 10.40 4.06 4.60
C TRP A 80 10.61 2.55 4.75
N LEU A 81 9.91 1.74 3.94
CA LEU A 81 10.09 0.27 3.92
C LEU A 81 11.53 -0.11 3.62
N SER A 82 12.13 0.48 2.58
CA SER A 82 13.54 0.24 2.22
C SER A 82 14.47 0.51 3.40
N THR A 83 14.25 1.63 4.10
CA THR A 83 15.03 1.99 5.28
C THR A 83 14.89 0.96 6.39
N MET A 84 13.69 0.41 6.63
CA MET A 84 13.47 -0.65 7.62
C MET A 84 14.25 -1.93 7.25
N TYR A 85 14.20 -2.36 5.98
CA TYR A 85 14.97 -3.51 5.49
C TYR A 85 16.48 -3.28 5.58
N PHE A 86 16.95 -2.08 5.24
CA PHE A 86 18.36 -1.72 5.31
C PHE A 86 18.90 -1.75 6.74
N HIS A 87 18.14 -1.19 7.69
CA HIS A 87 18.52 -1.23 9.10
C HIS A 87 18.57 -2.68 9.61
N GLY A 88 17.62 -3.51 9.20
CA GLY A 88 17.68 -4.96 9.41
C GLY A 88 18.94 -5.60 8.86
N ALA A 89 19.33 -5.24 7.64
CA ALA A 89 20.45 -5.86 6.96
C ALA A 89 21.83 -5.41 7.47
N ARG A 90 21.95 -4.22 8.09
CA ARG A 90 23.26 -3.60 8.40
C ARG A 90 23.51 -3.30 9.86
N PHE A 91 22.46 -3.03 10.62
CA PHE A 91 22.58 -2.54 11.99
C PHE A 91 21.81 -3.39 13.00
N SER A 92 21.35 -4.57 12.59
CA SER A 92 20.61 -5.49 13.46
C SER A 92 21.41 -6.77 13.73
N ASN A 93 20.94 -7.56 14.71
CA ASN A 93 21.43 -8.89 15.02
C ASN A 93 20.57 -10.00 14.37
N TYR A 94 19.99 -9.74 13.19
CA TYR A 94 18.98 -10.61 12.57
C TYR A 94 19.43 -12.06 12.39
N GLU A 95 20.67 -12.32 11.94
CA GLU A 95 21.17 -13.69 11.76
C GLU A 95 21.31 -14.45 13.10
N VAL A 96 21.61 -13.72 14.18
CA VAL A 96 21.64 -14.29 15.53
C VAL A 96 20.21 -14.56 16.01
N LEU A 97 19.28 -13.63 15.78
CA LEU A 97 17.87 -13.75 16.14
C LEU A 97 17.21 -14.97 15.49
N ILE A 98 17.47 -15.24 14.21
CA ILE A 98 16.89 -16.43 13.54
C ILE A 98 17.45 -17.76 14.06
N SER A 99 18.64 -17.73 14.68
CA SER A 99 19.28 -18.92 15.28
C SER A 99 18.72 -19.27 16.66
N ASP A 100 18.32 -18.27 17.46
CA ASP A 100 17.66 -18.46 18.76
C ASP A 100 16.51 -17.44 18.97
N PRO A 101 15.38 -17.64 18.28
CA PRO A 101 14.26 -16.70 18.27
C PRO A 101 13.53 -16.61 19.62
N THR A 102 13.61 -17.67 20.43
CA THR A 102 12.92 -17.77 21.72
C THR A 102 13.54 -16.88 22.80
N HIS A 103 14.86 -16.65 22.74
CA HIS A 103 15.56 -15.85 23.75
C HIS A 103 15.93 -14.45 23.25
N ILE A 104 16.03 -14.24 21.93
CA ILE A 104 16.49 -12.97 21.34
C ILE A 104 15.32 -12.09 20.89
N GLY A 105 14.24 -12.69 20.37
CA GLY A 105 13.01 -11.98 19.99
C GLY A 105 12.40 -12.42 18.66
N PRO A 106 11.13 -12.07 18.39
CA PRO A 106 10.45 -12.40 17.15
C PRO A 106 10.88 -11.49 15.98
N SER A 107 10.70 -11.97 14.75
CA SER A 107 10.89 -11.15 13.54
C SER A 107 9.89 -11.50 12.44
N VAL A 108 9.28 -10.48 11.84
CA VAL A 108 8.35 -10.63 10.72
C VAL A 108 9.04 -11.15 9.44
N TRP A 109 10.31 -10.83 9.23
CA TRP A 109 11.08 -11.24 8.04
C TRP A 109 11.25 -12.75 7.95
N ARG A 110 11.30 -13.43 9.11
CA ARG A 110 11.38 -14.89 9.18
C ARG A 110 10.12 -15.57 8.66
N ALA A 111 8.93 -15.00 8.93
CA ALA A 111 7.66 -15.50 8.39
C ALA A 111 7.62 -15.42 6.86
N SER A 112 8.37 -14.49 6.27
CA SER A 112 8.52 -14.35 4.82
C SER A 112 9.61 -15.24 4.23
N GLY A 113 10.28 -16.08 5.04
CA GLY A 113 11.33 -17.01 4.60
C GLY A 113 12.71 -16.37 4.44
N ILE A 114 12.94 -15.18 4.99
CA ILE A 114 14.23 -14.48 4.89
C ILE A 114 15.23 -15.10 5.88
N THR A 115 16.36 -15.58 5.41
CA THR A 115 17.35 -16.33 6.21
C THR A 115 18.75 -15.72 6.23
N SER A 116 18.99 -14.64 5.48
CA SER A 116 20.31 -13.98 5.43
C SER A 116 20.20 -12.48 5.25
N GLU A 117 21.24 -11.75 5.69
CA GLU A 117 21.35 -10.31 5.45
C GLU A 117 21.39 -9.96 3.96
N LEU A 118 21.90 -10.85 3.11
CA LEU A 118 21.93 -10.66 1.66
C LEU A 118 20.51 -10.46 1.10
N GLN A 119 19.55 -11.27 1.55
CA GLN A 119 18.16 -11.15 1.10
C GLN A 119 17.53 -9.83 1.55
N LEU A 120 17.80 -9.37 2.78
CA LEU A 120 17.34 -8.06 3.26
C LEU A 120 17.95 -6.90 2.45
N ASN A 121 19.24 -6.99 2.09
CA ASN A 121 19.88 -6.02 1.21
C ASN A 121 19.27 -6.02 -0.21
N CYS A 122 18.96 -7.19 -0.77
CA CYS A 122 18.27 -7.28 -2.05
C CYS A 122 16.88 -6.64 -2.00
N THR A 123 16.10 -6.90 -0.95
CA THR A 123 14.78 -6.28 -0.75
C THR A 123 14.88 -4.77 -0.57
N THR A 124 15.91 -4.29 0.13
CA THR A 124 16.22 -2.85 0.27
C THR A 124 16.35 -2.17 -1.09
N ILE A 125 17.18 -2.74 -1.97
CA ILE A 125 17.41 -2.22 -3.33
C ILE A 125 16.12 -2.30 -4.14
N GLY A 126 15.39 -3.42 -4.07
CA GLY A 126 14.08 -3.55 -4.72
C GLY A 126 13.12 -2.45 -4.30
N SER A 127 12.97 -2.19 -3.00
CA SER A 127 12.11 -1.12 -2.48
C SER A 127 12.58 0.27 -2.90
N LEU A 128 13.89 0.54 -3.00
CA LEU A 128 14.39 1.81 -3.55
C LEU A 128 14.00 1.99 -5.01
N VAL A 129 14.20 0.95 -5.83
CA VAL A 129 13.79 0.99 -7.24
C VAL A 129 12.29 1.25 -7.37
N PHE A 130 11.45 0.61 -6.54
CA PHE A 130 10.01 0.89 -6.53
C PHE A 130 9.69 2.31 -6.06
N ALA A 131 10.40 2.86 -5.08
CA ALA A 131 10.23 4.25 -4.67
C ALA A 131 10.50 5.22 -5.82
N ASP A 132 11.58 5.02 -6.57
CA ASP A 132 11.93 5.81 -7.74
C ASP A 132 10.90 5.66 -8.86
N LEU A 133 10.43 4.44 -9.11
CA LEU A 133 9.36 4.17 -10.10
C LEU A 133 8.05 4.86 -9.72
N MET A 134 7.66 4.85 -8.44
CA MET A 134 6.46 5.57 -7.97
C MET A 134 6.63 7.07 -8.13
N LEU A 135 7.78 7.63 -7.76
CA LEU A 135 8.05 9.07 -7.92
C LEU A 135 8.00 9.48 -9.41
N PHE A 136 8.61 8.68 -10.28
CA PHE A 136 8.57 8.87 -11.72
C PHE A 136 7.14 8.77 -12.27
N ALA A 137 6.35 7.79 -11.83
CA ALA A 137 4.96 7.63 -12.25
C ALA A 137 4.11 8.85 -11.86
N GLY A 138 4.30 9.39 -10.66
CA GLY A 138 3.63 10.63 -10.21
C GLY A 138 3.97 11.83 -11.08
N TRP A 139 5.25 12.03 -11.42
CA TRP A 139 5.68 13.07 -12.35
C TRP A 139 5.11 12.84 -13.75
N PHE A 140 5.17 11.61 -14.26
CA PHE A 140 4.73 11.26 -15.61
C PHE A 140 3.23 11.50 -15.78
N HIS A 141 2.41 11.02 -14.84
CA HIS A 141 0.96 11.18 -14.88
C HIS A 141 0.47 12.58 -14.49
N TYR A 142 1.37 13.51 -14.15
CA TYR A 142 1.01 14.92 -13.95
C TYR A 142 1.51 15.82 -15.09
N HIS A 143 2.76 15.63 -15.53
CA HIS A 143 3.41 16.53 -16.48
C HIS A 143 3.49 16.03 -17.93
N LYS A 144 3.25 14.73 -18.17
CA LYS A 144 3.42 14.13 -19.50
C LYS A 144 2.16 13.49 -20.04
N ALA A 145 1.45 12.76 -19.18
CA ALA A 145 0.33 11.92 -19.54
C ALA A 145 -0.77 12.09 -18.48
N ALA A 146 -1.31 13.30 -18.40
CA ALA A 146 -2.32 13.67 -17.42
C ALA A 146 -3.67 13.02 -17.79
N PRO A 147 -4.25 12.18 -16.90
CA PRO A 147 -5.53 11.55 -17.19
C PRO A 147 -6.68 12.55 -17.21
N LYS A 148 -7.66 12.33 -18.09
CA LYS A 148 -8.89 13.13 -18.15
C LYS A 148 -9.87 12.74 -17.03
N LEU A 149 -10.77 13.66 -16.68
CA LEU A 149 -11.75 13.48 -15.59
C LEU A 149 -12.60 12.20 -15.75
N ALA A 150 -12.96 11.84 -16.99
CA ALA A 150 -13.72 10.63 -17.29
C ALA A 150 -13.04 9.34 -16.80
N LEU A 151 -11.70 9.29 -16.80
CA LEU A 151 -10.96 8.13 -16.30
C LEU A 151 -11.07 8.01 -14.77
N PHE A 152 -11.05 9.13 -14.05
CA PHE A 152 -11.21 9.14 -12.60
C PHE A 152 -12.64 8.82 -12.15
N GLN A 153 -13.64 9.11 -12.99
CA GLN A 153 -15.06 8.87 -12.71
C GLN A 153 -15.53 7.48 -13.13
N ASP A 154 -14.69 6.67 -13.80
CA ASP A 154 -15.00 5.28 -14.13
C ASP A 154 -14.86 4.38 -12.88
N VAL A 155 -15.86 4.50 -12.00
CA VAL A 155 -15.91 3.78 -10.73
C VAL A 155 -16.03 2.27 -10.90
N GLU A 156 -16.62 1.80 -12.01
CA GLU A 156 -16.76 0.38 -12.30
C GLU A 156 -15.40 -0.22 -12.65
N SER A 157 -14.66 0.40 -13.59
CA SER A 157 -13.31 -0.04 -13.92
C SER A 157 -12.38 0.06 -12.72
N MET A 158 -12.44 1.17 -11.97
CA MET A 158 -11.65 1.35 -10.75
C MET A 158 -11.94 0.23 -9.75
N LEU A 159 -13.21 -0.02 -9.41
CA LEU A 159 -13.57 -1.04 -8.42
C LEU A 159 -13.16 -2.44 -8.89
N ASN A 160 -13.39 -2.78 -10.16
CA ASN A 160 -13.04 -4.08 -10.72
C ASN A 160 -11.53 -4.33 -10.67
N HIS A 161 -10.71 -3.35 -11.06
CA HIS A 161 -9.26 -3.47 -11.01
C HIS A 161 -8.72 -3.48 -9.57
N HIS A 162 -9.32 -2.74 -8.63
CA HIS A 162 -8.89 -2.77 -7.24
C HIS A 162 -9.28 -4.09 -6.55
N LEU A 163 -10.52 -4.55 -6.70
CA LEU A 163 -10.95 -5.80 -6.09
C LEU A 163 -10.25 -7.00 -6.74
N THR A 164 -10.39 -7.17 -8.06
CA THR A 164 -9.87 -8.35 -8.76
C THR A 164 -8.35 -8.30 -8.91
N GLY A 165 -7.84 -7.14 -9.34
CA GLY A 165 -6.42 -6.94 -9.61
C GLY A 165 -5.62 -6.73 -8.32
N LEU A 166 -5.83 -5.61 -7.64
CA LEU A 166 -4.99 -5.23 -6.49
C LEU A 166 -5.16 -6.20 -5.31
N LEU A 167 -6.40 -6.51 -4.90
CA LEU A 167 -6.64 -7.39 -3.75
C LEU A 167 -6.58 -8.88 -4.14
N GLY A 168 -7.27 -9.27 -5.21
CA GLY A 168 -7.34 -10.66 -5.66
C GLY A 168 -5.99 -11.21 -6.12
N LEU A 169 -5.38 -10.60 -7.16
CA LEU A 169 -4.07 -11.06 -7.65
C LEU A 169 -2.95 -10.78 -6.64
N GLY A 170 -3.07 -9.74 -5.81
CA GLY A 170 -2.14 -9.48 -4.71
C GLY A 170 -2.14 -10.63 -3.69
N SER A 171 -3.31 -11.06 -3.24
CA SER A 171 -3.47 -12.21 -2.34
C SER A 171 -3.00 -13.52 -2.99
N LEU A 172 -3.26 -13.71 -4.28
CA LEU A 172 -2.80 -14.89 -5.02
C LEU A 172 -1.28 -14.96 -5.10
N SER A 173 -0.63 -13.83 -5.41
CA SER A 173 0.81 -13.72 -5.44
C SER A 173 1.42 -13.99 -4.07
N TRP A 174 0.79 -13.51 -2.99
CA TRP A 174 1.24 -13.78 -1.63
C TRP A 174 1.10 -15.25 -1.25
N ALA A 175 -0.05 -15.88 -1.54
CA ALA A 175 -0.22 -17.33 -1.36
C ALA A 175 0.84 -18.11 -2.15
N GLY A 176 1.08 -17.71 -3.40
CA GLY A 176 2.14 -18.23 -4.27
C GLY A 176 3.54 -18.19 -3.66
N HIS A 177 3.90 -17.07 -3.01
CA HIS A 177 5.18 -16.92 -2.30
C HIS A 177 5.36 -17.96 -1.18
N HIS A 178 4.28 -18.38 -0.52
CA HIS A 178 4.32 -19.45 0.49
C HIS A 178 4.40 -20.87 -0.11
N PHE A 179 4.21 -21.04 -1.43
CA PHE A 179 4.23 -22.35 -2.10
C PHE A 179 5.55 -22.64 -2.82
N CYS A 180 6.08 -23.85 -2.67
CA CYS A 180 7.31 -24.31 -3.34
C CYS A 180 7.20 -25.71 -3.97
N ARG A 181 6.08 -26.06 -4.61
CA ARG A 181 5.95 -27.32 -5.40
C ARG A 181 5.21 -27.15 -6.73
N GLY A 182 5.50 -28.06 -7.67
CA GLY A 182 5.08 -28.00 -9.08
C GLY A 182 3.56 -28.04 -9.32
N SER A 183 3.11 -27.38 -10.38
CA SER A 183 1.72 -27.05 -10.71
C SER A 183 0.87 -28.20 -11.26
N ASN A 184 1.46 -29.36 -11.55
CA ASN A 184 0.78 -30.46 -12.24
C ASN A 184 -0.54 -30.93 -11.58
N PRO A 185 -0.67 -31.03 -10.24
CA PRO A 185 -1.93 -31.45 -9.63
C PRO A 185 -3.06 -30.40 -9.72
N ILE A 186 -2.75 -29.11 -10.01
CA ILE A 186 -3.74 -28.02 -10.14
C ILE A 186 -4.66 -28.32 -11.34
N PHE A 187 -4.07 -28.66 -12.48
CA PHE A 187 -4.79 -28.93 -13.73
C PHE A 187 -5.57 -30.25 -13.71
N THR A 188 -5.33 -31.10 -12.73
CA THR A 188 -6.08 -32.35 -12.50
C THR A 188 -7.17 -32.22 -11.42
N LEU A 189 -7.31 -31.04 -10.79
CA LEU A 189 -8.22 -30.76 -9.68
C LEU A 189 -8.07 -31.73 -8.48
N ASN A 190 -6.93 -32.40 -8.35
CA ASN A 190 -6.70 -33.39 -7.30
C ASN A 190 -6.21 -32.72 -6.01
N ARG A 191 -7.15 -32.11 -5.28
CA ARG A 191 -6.87 -31.30 -4.08
C ARG A 191 -6.26 -32.08 -2.92
N SER A 192 -6.43 -33.40 -2.86
CA SER A 192 -5.87 -34.22 -1.78
C SER A 192 -4.34 -34.22 -1.77
N LYS A 193 -3.70 -33.93 -2.91
CA LYS A 193 -2.23 -33.77 -3.00
C LYS A 193 -1.71 -32.44 -2.44
N TYR A 194 -2.61 -31.55 -2.01
CA TYR A 194 -2.29 -30.25 -1.41
C TYR A 194 -2.61 -30.17 0.09
N ALA A 195 -3.20 -31.23 0.65
CA ALA A 195 -3.57 -31.29 2.07
C ALA A 195 -2.38 -31.15 3.03
N ASP A 196 -1.16 -31.44 2.56
CA ASP A 196 0.06 -31.30 3.35
C ASP A 196 0.47 -29.83 3.59
N PHE A 197 -0.07 -28.87 2.82
CA PHE A 197 0.33 -27.45 2.90
C PHE A 197 -0.81 -26.42 2.75
N LEU A 198 -2.00 -26.82 2.30
CA LEU A 198 -3.23 -26.05 2.44
C LEU A 198 -4.04 -26.68 3.57
N THR A 199 -3.76 -26.25 4.80
CA THR A 199 -4.36 -26.86 5.99
C THR A 199 -5.49 -25.98 6.54
N PHE A 200 -6.23 -26.53 7.48
CA PHE A 200 -7.22 -25.82 8.28
C PHE A 200 -7.12 -26.37 9.70
N ARG A 201 -5.95 -26.16 10.32
CA ARG A 201 -5.62 -26.73 11.64
C ARG A 201 -6.27 -25.93 12.75
N GLU A 202 -6.45 -24.62 12.52
CA GLU A 202 -6.92 -23.64 13.49
C GLU A 202 -5.97 -23.54 14.72
N GLY A 203 -6.00 -22.40 15.42
CA GLY A 203 -5.13 -22.16 16.57
C GLY A 203 -3.66 -21.86 16.23
N LEU A 204 -2.79 -22.00 17.23
CA LEU A 204 -1.37 -21.63 17.14
C LEU A 204 -0.49 -22.87 16.95
N ASP A 205 0.56 -22.73 16.16
CA ASP A 205 1.62 -23.74 16.09
C ASP A 205 2.34 -23.79 17.45
N PRO A 206 2.39 -24.96 18.11
CA PRO A 206 2.92 -25.10 19.47
C PRO A 206 4.43 -24.89 19.56
N VAL A 207 5.14 -24.99 18.43
CA VAL A 207 6.56 -24.67 18.37
C VAL A 207 6.70 -23.16 18.30
N ILE A 208 6.02 -22.50 17.36
CA ILE A 208 6.26 -21.08 17.03
C ILE A 208 5.36 -20.06 17.73
N GLY A 209 4.31 -20.48 18.41
CA GLY A 209 3.34 -19.60 19.06
C GLY A 209 2.57 -18.67 18.13
N GLY A 210 2.75 -18.73 16.81
CA GLY A 210 2.01 -17.99 15.79
C GLY A 210 1.06 -18.90 15.01
N LEU A 211 0.26 -18.32 14.10
CA LEU A 211 -0.59 -19.12 13.20
C LEU A 211 0.25 -20.02 12.28
N TRP A 212 -0.35 -21.14 11.89
CA TRP A 212 0.22 -22.03 10.89
C TRP A 212 0.38 -21.29 9.55
N LEU A 213 1.60 -21.25 8.99
CA LEU A 213 1.84 -20.65 7.67
C LEU A 213 1.00 -21.31 6.56
N THR A 214 0.71 -22.60 6.71
CA THR A 214 -0.15 -23.38 5.81
C THR A 214 -1.63 -22.97 5.90
N ASP A 215 -2.10 -22.55 7.07
CA ASP A 215 -3.44 -21.97 7.24
C ASP A 215 -3.49 -20.55 6.66
N ILE A 216 -2.44 -19.73 6.87
CA ILE A 216 -2.33 -18.38 6.28
C ILE A 216 -2.33 -18.45 4.74
N ALA A 217 -1.60 -19.41 4.16
CA ALA A 217 -1.55 -19.58 2.70
C ALA A 217 -2.91 -20.02 2.14
N HIS A 218 -3.62 -20.90 2.85
CA HIS A 218 -5.00 -21.29 2.49
C HIS A 218 -5.95 -20.09 2.57
N GLN A 219 -5.86 -19.30 3.64
CA GLN A 219 -6.66 -18.09 3.80
C GLN A 219 -6.44 -17.09 2.65
N HIS A 220 -5.20 -16.87 2.22
CA HIS A 220 -4.94 -15.97 1.09
C HIS A 220 -5.45 -16.52 -0.25
N LEU A 221 -5.49 -17.84 -0.42
CA LEU A 221 -6.14 -18.47 -1.57
C LEU A 221 -7.66 -18.30 -1.53
N ASP A 222 -8.27 -18.39 -0.35
CA ASP A 222 -9.70 -18.13 -0.16
C ASP A 222 -10.05 -16.67 -0.42
N ILE A 223 -9.24 -15.73 0.09
CA ILE A 223 -9.35 -14.29 -0.19
C ILE A 223 -9.19 -14.01 -1.69
N THR A 224 -8.29 -14.73 -2.38
CA THR A 224 -8.15 -14.63 -3.83
C THR A 224 -9.44 -15.02 -4.53
N ILE A 225 -9.99 -16.19 -4.19
CA ILE A 225 -11.23 -16.68 -4.79
C ILE A 225 -12.37 -15.71 -4.49
N LEU A 226 -12.45 -15.19 -3.26
CA LEU A 226 -13.40 -14.18 -2.86
C LEU A 226 -13.28 -12.94 -3.76
N PHE A 227 -12.10 -12.34 -3.91
CA PHE A 227 -11.96 -11.09 -4.68
C PHE A 227 -11.94 -11.27 -6.20
N LEU A 228 -11.59 -12.44 -6.72
CA LEU A 228 -11.75 -12.78 -8.14
C LEU A 228 -13.22 -13.04 -8.50
N ILE A 229 -14.02 -13.58 -7.56
CA ILE A 229 -15.44 -13.90 -7.75
C ILE A 229 -16.36 -12.79 -7.24
N ALA A 230 -15.94 -11.91 -6.31
CA ALA A 230 -16.74 -10.84 -5.68
C ALA A 230 -17.32 -9.82 -6.66
N ASN A 231 -16.93 -9.87 -7.94
CA ASN A 231 -17.69 -9.28 -9.03
C ASN A 231 -19.12 -9.89 -9.21
N GLN A 232 -19.45 -10.95 -8.46
CA GLN A 232 -20.76 -11.53 -8.25
C GLN A 232 -21.02 -11.60 -6.74
N GLY A 233 -21.77 -10.61 -6.24
CA GLY A 233 -21.67 -10.14 -4.87
C GLY A 233 -21.92 -11.17 -3.78
N HIS A 234 -21.10 -11.12 -2.73
CA HIS A 234 -21.44 -11.65 -1.41
C HIS A 234 -20.83 -10.76 -0.32
N LYS A 235 -21.61 -10.58 0.75
CA LYS A 235 -21.29 -9.76 1.93
C LYS A 235 -20.46 -10.57 2.93
N GLY A 236 -19.36 -9.96 3.38
CA GLY A 236 -18.77 -10.15 4.70
C GLY A 236 -17.65 -11.19 4.80
N LEU A 237 -16.48 -10.73 5.25
CA LEU A 237 -15.61 -11.40 6.23
C LEU A 237 -14.43 -10.48 6.59
N TYR A 238 -14.16 -10.31 7.89
CA TYR A 238 -13.00 -9.64 8.49
C TYR A 238 -12.37 -10.58 9.54
N GLU A 239 -11.10 -10.31 9.88
CA GLU A 239 -10.17 -10.94 10.87
C GLU A 239 -9.20 -12.00 10.29
N ILE A 240 -7.93 -12.17 10.70
CA ILE A 240 -7.00 -11.54 11.68
C ILE A 240 -5.59 -11.60 11.04
N LEU A 241 -4.75 -10.57 11.19
CA LEU A 241 -3.32 -10.60 10.85
C LEU A 241 -2.52 -10.98 12.09
N THR A 242 -1.98 -12.20 12.16
CA THR A 242 -0.88 -12.51 13.09
C THR A 242 0.27 -13.16 12.35
N THR A 243 1.47 -12.64 12.59
CA THR A 243 2.73 -13.18 12.09
C THR A 243 3.44 -13.96 13.20
N SER A 244 4.31 -14.88 12.81
CA SER A 244 4.96 -15.88 13.69
C SER A 244 5.63 -15.28 14.94
N TRP A 245 5.52 -15.97 16.09
CA TRP A 245 6.21 -15.68 17.37
C TRP A 245 5.89 -14.35 18.08
N HIS A 246 5.01 -13.50 17.56
CA HIS A 246 4.61 -12.29 18.29
C HIS A 246 3.79 -12.57 19.55
N SER A 247 3.19 -13.75 19.69
CA SER A 247 2.32 -14.08 20.84
C SER A 247 3.05 -14.04 22.19
N THR A 248 4.37 -14.23 22.20
CA THR A 248 5.20 -14.25 23.41
C THR A 248 5.94 -12.94 23.67
N ASP A 249 6.00 -12.02 22.70
CA ASP A 249 6.58 -10.69 22.86
C ASP A 249 5.51 -9.64 23.16
N CYS A 250 5.26 -9.45 24.46
CA CYS A 250 4.28 -8.49 24.95
C CYS A 250 4.59 -7.04 24.54
N GLY A 251 5.88 -6.68 24.37
CA GLY A 251 6.29 -5.31 24.02
C GLY A 251 5.88 -4.95 22.60
N THR A 252 6.15 -5.85 21.65
CA THR A 252 5.73 -5.69 20.26
C THR A 252 4.22 -5.73 20.10
N GLN A 253 3.52 -6.62 20.82
CA GLN A 253 2.05 -6.65 20.81
C GLN A 253 1.42 -5.33 21.27
N LEU A 254 1.84 -4.84 22.44
CA LEU A 254 1.30 -3.61 22.99
C LEU A 254 1.58 -2.43 22.07
N SER A 255 2.80 -2.37 21.53
CA SER A 255 3.22 -1.31 20.61
C SER A 255 2.41 -1.34 19.31
N LEU A 256 2.24 -2.52 18.67
CA LEU A 256 1.43 -2.66 17.46
C LEU A 256 -0.04 -2.35 17.72
N PHE A 257 -0.59 -2.84 18.83
CA PHE A 257 -1.98 -2.55 19.22
C PHE A 257 -2.19 -1.06 19.41
N THR A 258 -1.41 -0.42 20.29
CA THR A 258 -1.54 1.02 20.55
C THR A 258 -1.30 1.84 19.28
N HIS A 259 -0.31 1.49 18.48
CA HIS A 259 -0.05 2.15 17.20
C HIS A 259 -1.24 2.10 16.23
N HIS A 260 -1.81 0.91 16.00
CA HIS A 260 -2.95 0.76 15.09
C HIS A 260 -4.24 1.37 15.66
N MET A 261 -4.43 1.34 16.98
CA MET A 261 -5.55 2.02 17.63
C MET A 261 -5.47 3.54 17.40
N TRP A 262 -4.31 4.15 17.61
CA TRP A 262 -4.14 5.58 17.34
C TRP A 262 -4.35 5.91 15.86
N ILE A 263 -3.78 5.14 14.93
CA ILE A 263 -4.02 5.35 13.49
C ILE A 263 -5.52 5.24 13.18
N GLY A 264 -6.18 4.20 13.69
CA GLY A 264 -7.62 3.99 13.52
C GLY A 264 -8.44 5.16 14.04
N GLU A 265 -8.13 5.66 15.24
CA GLU A 265 -8.80 6.84 15.83
C GLU A 265 -8.60 8.10 14.99
N PHE A 266 -7.37 8.39 14.54
CA PHE A 266 -7.12 9.52 13.65
C PHE A 266 -7.91 9.41 12.35
N LEU A 267 -7.93 8.23 11.72
CA LEU A 267 -8.71 8.01 10.50
C LEU A 267 -10.22 8.15 10.73
N ILE A 268 -10.74 7.65 11.86
CA ILE A 268 -12.16 7.79 12.23
C ILE A 268 -12.52 9.26 12.43
N VAL A 269 -11.67 10.07 13.06
CA VAL A 269 -11.90 11.52 13.24
C VAL A 269 -11.81 12.28 11.92
N CYS A 270 -10.98 11.84 10.98
CA CYS A 270 -10.90 12.43 9.64
C CYS A 270 -12.19 12.27 8.83
N VAL A 271 -12.94 11.17 9.01
CA VAL A 271 -14.20 10.94 8.26
C VAL A 271 -15.22 12.06 8.45
N PRO A 272 -15.69 12.40 9.67
CA PRO A 272 -16.63 13.50 9.86
C PRO A 272 -16.02 14.87 9.50
N ALA A 273 -14.70 15.06 9.63
CA ALA A 273 -14.05 16.29 9.20
C ALA A 273 -14.17 16.49 7.67
N HIS A 274 -13.82 15.46 6.89
CA HIS A 274 -13.98 15.51 5.43
C HIS A 274 -15.45 15.50 4.99
N ALA A 275 -16.34 14.85 5.73
CA ALA A 275 -17.79 14.94 5.47
C ALA A 275 -18.32 16.36 5.68
N ALA A 276 -17.84 17.07 6.72
CA ALA A 276 -18.18 18.47 6.94
C ALA A 276 -17.63 19.37 5.83
N ILE A 277 -16.38 19.14 5.38
CA ILE A 277 -15.80 19.86 4.24
C ILE A 277 -16.61 19.65 2.97
N PHE A 278 -17.07 18.42 2.70
CA PHE A 278 -17.91 18.12 1.53
C PHE A 278 -19.27 18.83 1.54
N ILE A 279 -19.82 19.11 2.73
CA ILE A 279 -21.12 19.79 2.88
C ILE A 279 -21.01 21.31 2.68
N VAL A 280 -19.84 21.90 2.95
CA VAL A 280 -19.56 23.35 2.82
C VAL A 280 -19.30 23.71 1.35
#